data_AF-A0A923E4X9-F1
#
_entry.id   AF-A0A923E4X9-F1
#
_cell.length_a   1.000
_cell.length_b   1.000
_cell.length_c   1.000
_cell.angle_alpha   90.00
_cell.angle_beta   90.00
_cell.angle_gamma   90.00
#
_symmetry.space_group_name_H-M   'P 1'
#
loop_
_entity.id
_entity.type
_entity.pdbx_description
1 polymer ?
#
loop_
_entity_poly.entity_id
_entity_poly.type
_entity_poly.pdbx_seq_one_letter_code
_entity_poly.pdbx_strand_id
1 'polypeptide(L)'
;MIAFKQMWNDVIDIISKDKIEDIQIIEKYNDGFIVKDSEGNYFIDKQDFIDFWCNMLYFNELPMDSVNSKDELKFKYVYAVVKNLPYINENCGTIKLME
;
A
#
# COMPACT_ATOMS: atom_id res chain seq x y z
N MET A 1 -8.39 9.98 13.85
CA MET A 1 -8.82 9.25 12.63
C MET A 1 -8.22 9.95 11.43
N ILE A 2 -7.40 9.25 10.65
CA ILE A 2 -6.70 9.84 9.51
C ILE A 2 -7.61 9.74 8.29
N ALA A 3 -7.88 10.89 7.67
CA ALA A 3 -8.74 10.93 6.49
C ALA A 3 -8.06 10.25 5.31
N PHE A 4 -8.80 9.50 4.51
CA PHE A 4 -8.28 8.83 3.31
C PHE A 4 -7.53 9.81 2.38
N LYS A 5 -8.02 11.04 2.23
CA LYS A 5 -7.35 12.07 1.41
C LYS A 5 -5.92 12.36 1.90
N GLN A 6 -5.72 12.44 3.21
CA GLN A 6 -4.40 12.65 3.78
C GLN A 6 -3.51 11.43 3.48
N MET A 7 -4.02 10.23 3.73
CA MET A 7 -3.29 8.99 3.42
C MET A 7 -2.88 8.90 1.96
N TRP A 8 -3.78 9.22 1.04
CA TRP A 8 -3.48 9.19 -0.39
C TRP A 8 -2.41 10.21 -0.79
N ASN A 9 -2.42 11.41 -0.21
CA ASN A 9 -1.37 12.40 -0.45
C ASN A 9 -0.01 11.89 0.06
N ASP A 10 0.02 11.29 1.25
CA ASP A 10 1.25 10.73 1.82
C ASP A 10 1.78 9.55 0.97
N VAL A 11 0.89 8.72 0.41
CA VAL A 11 1.22 7.67 -0.57
C VAL A 11 1.88 8.25 -1.82
N ILE A 12 1.29 9.30 -2.41
CA ILE A 12 1.87 9.99 -3.57
C ILE A 12 3.26 10.51 -3.24
N ASP A 13 3.42 11.13 -2.06
CA ASP A 13 4.71 11.67 -1.61
C ASP A 13 5.76 10.57 -1.45
N ILE A 14 5.39 9.38 -0.94
CA ILE A 14 6.30 8.23 -0.81
C ILE A 14 6.71 7.71 -2.19
N ILE A 15 5.74 7.48 -3.09
CA ILE A 15 6.00 6.98 -4.46
C ILE A 15 6.86 7.97 -5.26
N SER A 16 6.63 9.28 -5.10
CA SER A 16 7.40 10.30 -5.80
C SER A 16 8.89 10.30 -5.44
N LYS A 17 9.23 9.82 -4.23
CA LYS A 17 10.60 9.79 -3.71
C LYS A 17 11.38 8.53 -4.12
N ASP A 18 10.74 7.54 -4.77
CA ASP A 18 11.35 6.25 -5.15
C ASP A 18 11.99 5.49 -3.99
N LYS A 19 11.47 5.67 -2.76
CA LYS A 19 12.05 5.12 -1.52
C LYS A 19 11.40 3.83 -1.03
N ILE A 20 10.65 3.13 -1.86
CA ILE A 20 9.94 1.94 -1.40
C ILE A 20 10.86 0.73 -1.60
N GLU A 21 11.44 0.29 -0.49
CA GLU A 21 12.15 -0.98 -0.43
C GLU A 21 11.20 -2.10 -0.87
N ASP A 22 11.71 -3.06 -1.64
CA ASP A 22 11.02 -4.27 -2.11
C ASP A 22 10.10 -4.14 -3.34
N ILE A 23 9.94 -2.96 -3.96
CA ILE A 23 9.16 -2.83 -5.21
C ILE A 23 9.91 -2.06 -6.31
N GLN A 24 9.80 -2.56 -7.55
CA GLN A 24 10.34 -1.87 -8.72
C GLN A 24 9.22 -1.10 -9.45
N ILE A 25 9.08 0.18 -9.14
CA ILE A 25 8.14 1.06 -9.87
C ILE A 25 8.77 1.45 -11.22
N ILE A 26 8.08 1.14 -12.32
CA ILE A 26 8.57 1.43 -13.68
C ILE A 26 7.85 2.62 -14.33
N GLU A 27 6.62 2.92 -13.91
CA GLU A 27 5.83 4.06 -14.40
C GLU A 27 4.94 4.62 -13.29
N LYS A 28 4.70 5.94 -13.32
CA LYS A 28 3.89 6.66 -12.33
C LYS A 28 2.81 7.49 -13.03
N TYR A 29 1.62 7.50 -12.43
CA TYR A 29 0.43 8.21 -12.89
C TYR A 29 -0.14 9.04 -11.74
N ASN A 30 -1.09 9.93 -12.05
CA ASN A 30 -1.73 10.77 -11.01
C ASN A 30 -2.56 9.96 -10.01
N ASP A 31 -3.02 8.77 -10.41
CA ASP A 31 -3.94 7.91 -9.69
C ASP A 31 -3.37 6.50 -9.45
N GLY A 32 -2.08 6.27 -9.71
CA GLY A 32 -1.49 4.95 -9.59
C GLY A 32 -0.06 4.84 -10.10
N PHE A 33 0.44 3.62 -10.18
CA PHE A 33 1.79 3.31 -10.66
C PHE A 33 1.86 1.86 -11.16
N ILE A 34 2.85 1.57 -12.00
CA ILE A 34 3.12 0.21 -12.47
C ILE A 34 4.33 -0.35 -11.73
N VAL A 35 4.16 -1.51 -11.12
CA VAL A 35 5.22 -2.31 -10.53
C VAL A 35 5.62 -3.42 -11.49
N LYS A 36 6.93 -3.66 -11.61
CA LYS A 36 7.48 -4.83 -12.31
C LYS A 36 7.92 -5.88 -11.29
N ASP A 37 7.51 -7.11 -11.53
CA ASP A 37 7.93 -8.29 -10.77
C ASP A 37 8.24 -9.45 -11.75
N SER A 38 8.77 -10.54 -11.23
CA SER A 38 9.06 -11.80 -11.92
C SER A 38 7.88 -12.38 -12.71
N GLU A 39 6.65 -12.17 -12.24
CA GLU A 39 5.43 -12.66 -12.86
C GLU A 39 4.84 -11.71 -13.93
N GLY A 40 5.32 -10.47 -14.00
CA GLY A 40 4.84 -9.47 -14.96
C GLY A 40 4.73 -8.06 -14.40
N ASN A 41 3.95 -7.24 -15.09
CA ASN A 41 3.68 -5.85 -14.70
C ASN A 41 2.30 -5.75 -14.06
N TYR A 42 2.23 -5.06 -12.92
CA TYR A 42 1.01 -4.86 -12.15
C TYR A 42 0.71 -3.37 -12.05
N PHE A 43 -0.49 -2.97 -12.47
CA PHE A 43 -0.97 -1.61 -12.25
C PHE A 43 -1.67 -1.52 -10.90
N ILE A 44 -1.14 -0.66 -10.03
CA ILE A 44 -1.66 -0.38 -8.70
C ILE A 44 -2.26 1.02 -8.74
N ASP A 45 -3.56 1.11 -8.47
CA ASP A 45 -4.30 2.36 -8.55
C ASP A 45 -4.85 2.80 -7.19
N LYS A 46 -5.42 4.00 -7.17
CA LYS A 46 -6.03 4.60 -5.99
C LYS A 46 -7.12 3.74 -5.35
N GLN A 47 -7.87 2.95 -6.14
CA GLN A 47 -8.92 2.09 -5.61
C GLN A 47 -8.32 0.97 -4.76
N ASP A 48 -7.20 0.39 -5.20
CA ASP A 48 -6.48 -0.62 -4.43
C ASP A 48 -6.10 -0.10 -3.02
N PHE A 49 -5.75 1.19 -2.90
CA PHE A 49 -5.48 1.83 -1.61
C PHE A 49 -6.75 2.18 -0.80
N ILE A 50 -7.86 2.50 -1.46
CA ILE A 50 -9.15 2.71 -0.79
C ILE A 50 -9.57 1.43 -0.09
N ASP A 51 -9.54 0.31 -0.81
CA ASP A 51 -10.00 -0.99 -0.32
C ASP A 51 -9.13 -1.44 0.86
N PHE A 52 -7.81 -1.29 0.72
CA PHE A 52 -6.86 -1.56 1.79
C PHE A 52 -7.11 -0.68 3.04
N TRP A 53 -7.27 0.63 2.84
CA TRP A 53 -7.44 1.58 3.94
C TRP A 53 -8.77 1.38 4.69
N CYS A 54 -9.84 1.04 3.98
CA CYS A 54 -11.13 0.69 4.57
C CYS A 54 -11.00 -0.54 5.48
N ASN A 55 -10.31 -1.59 5.02
CA ASN A 55 -10.04 -2.77 5.84
C ASN A 55 -9.20 -2.41 7.08
N MET A 56 -8.18 -1.58 6.90
CA MET A 56 -7.31 -1.12 8.00
C MET A 56 -8.09 -0.37 9.08
N LEU A 57 -8.98 0.53 8.68
CA LEU A 57 -9.83 1.29 9.61
C LEU A 57 -10.87 0.41 10.32
N TYR A 58 -11.30 -0.68 9.70
CA TYR A 58 -12.27 -1.61 10.27
C TYR A 58 -11.62 -2.58 11.27
N PHE A 59 -10.46 -3.16 10.92
CA PHE A 59 -9.80 -4.17 11.72
C PHE A 59 -8.71 -3.62 12.66
N ASN A 60 -8.27 -2.37 12.50
CA ASN A 60 -7.12 -1.72 13.17
C ASN A 60 -5.75 -2.39 12.96
N GLU A 61 -5.71 -3.61 12.43
CA GLU A 61 -4.51 -4.34 12.05
C GLU A 61 -4.75 -5.12 10.75
N LEU A 62 -3.71 -5.26 9.94
CA LEU A 62 -3.74 -6.10 8.74
C LEU A 62 -2.45 -6.93 8.63
N PRO A 63 -2.55 -8.26 8.72
CA PRO A 63 -1.46 -9.16 8.34
C PRO A 63 -1.19 -9.09 6.84
N MET A 64 0.07 -9.27 6.43
CA MET A 64 0.46 -9.35 5.02
C MET A 64 -0.24 -10.50 4.30
N ASP A 65 -0.49 -11.61 5.01
CA ASP A 65 -1.11 -12.84 4.48
C ASP A 65 -2.65 -12.86 4.63
N SER A 66 -3.28 -11.72 4.95
CA SER A 66 -4.72 -11.68 5.31
C SER A 66 -5.68 -11.67 4.13
N VAL A 67 -5.21 -11.37 2.92
CA VAL A 67 -6.02 -11.40 1.69
C VAL A 67 -5.69 -12.69 0.96
N ASN A 68 -6.68 -13.50 0.60
CA ASN A 68 -6.49 -14.91 0.20
C ASN A 68 -7.10 -15.19 -1.20
N SER A 69 -6.85 -14.29 -2.16
CA SER A 69 -7.37 -14.35 -3.54
C SER A 69 -6.35 -13.78 -4.53
N LYS A 70 -6.63 -13.80 -5.84
CA LYS A 70 -5.82 -13.11 -6.89
C LYS A 70 -5.50 -11.64 -6.57
N ASP A 71 -6.22 -11.02 -5.64
CA ASP A 71 -5.96 -9.68 -5.10
C ASP A 71 -4.72 -9.62 -4.20
N GLU A 72 -4.19 -10.76 -3.73
CA GLU A 72 -2.91 -10.90 -2.99
C GLU A 72 -1.76 -10.19 -3.70
N LEU A 73 -1.70 -10.34 -5.03
CA LEU A 73 -0.59 -9.82 -5.82
C LEU A 73 -0.55 -8.30 -5.80
N LYS A 74 -1.71 -7.64 -5.80
CA LYS A 74 -1.76 -6.19 -5.64
C LYS A 74 -1.61 -5.78 -4.18
N PHE A 75 -2.21 -6.54 -3.27
CA PHE A 75 -2.18 -6.28 -1.84
C PHE A 75 -0.76 -6.16 -1.31
N LYS A 76 0.17 -7.06 -1.71
CA LYS A 76 1.58 -6.97 -1.29
C LYS A 76 2.24 -5.65 -1.68
N TYR A 77 1.91 -5.08 -2.84
CA TYR A 77 2.49 -3.81 -3.27
C TYR A 77 1.87 -2.62 -2.53
N VAL A 78 0.55 -2.66 -2.28
CA VAL A 78 -0.11 -1.65 -1.44
C VAL A 78 0.46 -1.71 -0.02
N TYR A 79 0.62 -2.89 0.56
CA TYR A 79 1.26 -3.11 1.86
C TYR A 79 2.67 -2.53 1.89
N ALA A 80 3.50 -2.81 0.87
CA ALA A 80 4.87 -2.30 0.78
C ALA A 80 4.92 -0.75 0.76
N VAL A 81 3.90 -0.08 0.22
CA VAL A 81 3.80 1.38 0.26
C VAL A 81 3.28 1.84 1.63
N VAL A 82 2.18 1.26 2.12
CA VAL A 82 1.48 1.67 3.34
C VAL A 82 2.35 1.50 4.58
N LYS A 83 3.22 0.47 4.65
CA LYS A 83 4.15 0.27 5.77
C LYS A 83 5.12 1.45 5.99
N ASN A 84 5.30 2.31 4.99
CA ASN A 84 6.15 3.49 5.04
C ASN A 84 5.43 4.78 5.45
N LEU A 85 4.11 4.72 5.71
CA LEU A 85 3.35 5.89 6.15
C LEU A 85 3.72 6.29 7.58
N PRO A 86 3.74 7.59 7.91
CA PRO A 86 4.30 8.10 9.17
C PRO A 86 3.50 7.73 10.43
N TYR A 87 2.30 7.17 10.25
CA TYR A 87 1.36 6.77 11.31
C TYR A 87 1.04 5.27 11.25
N ILE A 88 1.81 4.50 10.48
CA ILE A 88 1.71 3.04 10.41
C ILE A 88 2.91 2.44 11.15
N ASN A 89 2.63 1.52 12.05
CA ASN A 89 3.63 0.68 12.67
C ASN A 89 3.59 -0.70 12.01
N GLU A 90 4.72 -1.17 11.49
CA GLU A 90 4.86 -2.51 10.93
C GLU A 90 5.65 -3.38 11.92
N ASN A 91 5.08 -4.53 12.29
CA ASN A 91 5.75 -5.48 13.18
C ASN A 91 5.42 -6.91 12.74
N CYS A 92 6.46 -7.68 12.40
CA CYS A 92 6.37 -9.09 12.03
C CYS A 92 5.32 -9.39 10.94
N GLY A 93 5.26 -8.59 9.87
CA GLY A 93 4.34 -8.82 8.76
C GLY A 93 2.90 -8.41 9.07
N THR A 94 2.68 -7.60 10.10
CA THR A 94 1.37 -6.98 10.40
C THR A 94 1.55 -5.48 10.53
N ILE A 95 0.76 -4.72 9.78
CA ILE A 95 0.67 -3.27 9.97
C ILE A 95 -0.44 -2.91 10.95
N LYS A 96 -0.23 -1.84 11.71
CA LYS A 96 -1.17 -1.25 12.67
C LYS A 96 -1.17 0.26 12.55
N LEU A 97 -2.32 0.88 12.76
CA LEU A 97 -2.39 2.33 12.95
C LEU A 97 -1.78 2.66 14.31
N MET A 98 -0.88 3.64 14.33
CA MET A 98 -0.40 4.22 15.59
C MET A 98 -1.54 5.00 16.25
N GLU A 99 -1.69 4.83 17.57
CA GLU A 99 -2.65 5.60 18.39
C GLU A 99 -2.28 7.09 18.48
#